data_AF-C8YP47-F1
#
_entry.id   AF-C8YP47-F1
#
_cell.length_a   1.000
_cell.length_b   1.000
_cell.length_c   1.000
_cell.angle_alpha   90.00
_cell.angle_beta   90.00
_cell.angle_gamma   90.00
#
_symmetry.space_group_name_H-M   'P 1'
#
loop_
_entity.id
_entity.type
_entity.pdbx_description
1 polymer ?
#
loop_
_entity_poly.entity_id
_entity_poly.type
_entity_poly.pdbx_seq_one_letter_code
_entity_poly.pdbx_strand_id
1 'polypeptide(L)'
;GLMVARAKNPVHSVLFPIPVFRDTSGLLLLLGLDFFAMIFPVVYIGAIAVSFLFVVMMFHIQIAEIHEEVLRYLPVSGIIGLILWWEMFFILDNETIPLLPTQRNTTSLRYTVYAGKVRSWTNLETLGNLLYTYYSVWFLVSSLILLVAMIGAIVLTMHRTTKVKRQDVFRRNAIDFR
;
A
#
# COMPACT_ATOMS: atom_id res chain seq x y z
N GLY A 1 0.71 -10.27 7.32
CA GLY A 1 -0.63 -9.66 7.46
C GLY A 1 -1.06 -9.52 8.91
N LEU A 2 -1.35 -10.63 9.60
CA LEU A 2 -1.96 -10.63 10.94
C LEU A 2 -1.18 -9.83 12.02
N MET A 3 0.16 -9.87 11.98
CA MET A 3 1.00 -9.10 12.91
C MET A 3 0.83 -7.59 12.78
N VAL A 4 0.49 -7.06 11.60
CA VAL A 4 0.24 -5.63 11.38
C VAL A 4 -0.94 -5.16 12.24
N ALA A 5 -2.03 -5.93 12.27
CA ALA A 5 -3.25 -5.60 12.99
C ALA A 5 -3.19 -5.89 14.50
N ARG A 6 -2.32 -6.81 14.93
CA ARG A 6 -2.23 -7.25 16.34
C ARG A 6 -1.09 -6.58 17.13
N ALA A 7 -0.10 -5.98 16.46
CA ALA A 7 1.05 -5.40 17.14
C ALA A 7 0.63 -4.21 18.04
N LYS A 8 0.97 -4.29 19.33
CA LYS A 8 0.68 -3.21 20.30
C LYS A 8 1.55 -1.98 20.10
N ASN A 9 2.80 -2.18 19.68
CA ASN A 9 3.72 -1.09 19.40
C ASN A 9 3.50 -0.62 17.95
N PRO A 10 3.16 0.67 17.73
CA PRO A 10 2.90 1.21 16.40
C PRO A 10 4.12 1.12 15.48
N VAL A 11 5.35 1.18 16.01
CA VAL A 11 6.57 1.00 15.20
C VAL A 11 6.62 -0.41 14.62
N HIS A 12 6.29 -1.43 15.42
CA HIS A 12 6.21 -2.80 14.93
C HIS A 12 5.07 -2.98 13.93
N SER A 13 3.90 -2.38 14.19
CA SER A 13 2.76 -2.41 13.27
C SER A 13 3.12 -1.83 11.89
N VAL A 14 3.92 -0.75 11.82
CA VAL A 14 4.38 -0.14 10.54
C VAL A 14 5.56 -0.88 9.90
N LEU A 15 6.31 -1.68 10.66
CA LEU A 15 7.41 -2.49 10.12
C LEU A 15 6.92 -3.79 9.46
N PHE A 16 5.87 -4.43 9.99
CA PHE A 16 5.34 -5.70 9.47
C PHE A 16 4.75 -5.67 8.04
N PRO A 17 4.31 -4.54 7.45
CA PRO A 17 3.96 -4.44 6.04
C PRO A 17 5.15 -4.63 5.10
N ILE A 18 6.39 -4.31 5.52
CA ILE A 18 7.59 -4.46 4.68
C ILE A 18 7.79 -5.91 4.21
N PRO A 19 7.83 -6.94 5.09
CA PRO A 19 7.93 -8.33 4.64
C PRO A 19 6.69 -8.76 3.85
N VAL A 20 5.48 -8.27 4.18
CA VAL A 20 4.26 -8.59 3.42
C VAL A 20 4.35 -8.11 1.97
N PHE A 21 4.81 -6.88 1.74
CA PHE A 21 5.00 -6.35 0.39
C PHE A 21 6.14 -7.04 -0.36
N ARG A 22 7.19 -7.46 0.35
CA ARG A 22 8.26 -8.28 -0.24
C ARG A 22 7.74 -9.63 -0.71
N ASP A 23 6.97 -10.34 0.12
CA ASP A 23 6.39 -11.64 -0.24
C ASP A 23 5.36 -11.48 -1.37
N THR A 24 4.57 -10.40 -1.36
CA THR A 24 3.62 -10.07 -2.44
C THR A 24 4.35 -9.80 -3.76
N SER A 25 5.47 -9.06 -3.73
CA SER A 25 6.33 -8.85 -4.90
C SER A 25 6.92 -10.18 -5.41
N GLY A 26 7.37 -11.05 -4.50
CA GLY A 26 7.82 -12.40 -4.85
C GLY A 26 6.73 -13.23 -5.52
N LEU A 27 5.49 -13.15 -5.02
CA LEU A 27 4.32 -13.81 -5.61
C LEU A 27 4.02 -13.26 -7.02
N LEU A 28 4.09 -11.94 -7.23
CA LEU A 28 3.92 -11.34 -8.55
C LEU A 28 5.01 -11.78 -9.54
N LEU A 29 6.24 -11.94 -9.06
CA LEU A 29 7.34 -12.44 -9.88
C LEU A 29 7.11 -13.90 -10.29
N LEU A 30 6.63 -14.75 -9.37
CA LEU A 30 6.24 -16.13 -9.68
C LEU A 30 5.07 -16.22 -10.66
N LEU A 31 4.17 -15.24 -10.66
CA LEU A 31 3.07 -15.12 -11.62
C LEU A 31 3.53 -14.64 -13.01
N GLY A 32 4.80 -14.26 -13.17
CA GLY A 32 5.37 -13.75 -14.42
C GLY A 32 5.11 -12.25 -14.66
N LEU A 33 4.68 -11.50 -13.64
CA LEU A 33 4.44 -10.06 -13.70
C LEU A 33 5.67 -9.28 -13.22
N ASP A 34 6.75 -9.33 -14.00
CA ASP A 34 8.05 -8.71 -13.72
C ASP A 34 7.99 -7.19 -13.42
N PHE A 35 7.28 -6.41 -14.24
CA PHE A 35 7.14 -4.96 -14.03
C PHE A 35 6.46 -4.62 -12.70
N PHE A 36 5.36 -5.32 -12.38
CA PHE A 36 4.65 -5.10 -11.12
C PHE A 36 5.49 -5.57 -9.93
N ALA A 37 6.19 -6.69 -10.05
CA ALA A 37 7.08 -7.17 -9.01
C ALA A 37 8.17 -6.15 -8.66
N MET A 38 8.67 -5.38 -9.63
CA MET A 38 9.68 -4.33 -9.40
C MET A 38 9.08 -3.03 -8.85
N ILE A 39 7.91 -2.60 -9.34
CA ILE A 39 7.30 -1.34 -8.87
C ILE A 39 6.72 -1.45 -7.45
N PHE A 40 6.29 -2.64 -7.03
CA PHE A 40 5.69 -2.86 -5.71
C PHE A 40 6.66 -2.49 -4.56
N PRO A 41 7.88 -3.03 -4.48
CA PRO A 41 8.85 -2.63 -3.46
C PRO A 41 9.23 -1.16 -3.55
N VAL A 42 9.40 -0.61 -4.76
CA VAL A 42 9.82 0.79 -4.95
C VAL A 42 8.80 1.76 -4.35
N VAL A 43 7.51 1.57 -4.65
CA VAL A 43 6.47 2.50 -4.18
C VAL A 43 6.00 2.15 -2.76
N TYR A 44 5.67 0.89 -2.49
CA TYR A 44 5.07 0.52 -1.21
C TYR A 44 6.09 0.44 -0.07
N ILE A 45 7.25 -0.17 -0.29
CA ILE A 45 8.30 -0.23 0.73
C ILE A 45 9.08 1.08 0.73
N GLY A 46 9.56 1.52 -0.44
CA GLY A 46 10.47 2.67 -0.56
C GLY A 46 9.84 4.02 -0.20
N ALA A 47 8.63 4.31 -0.69
CA ALA A 47 7.98 5.59 -0.43
C ALA A 47 6.98 5.51 0.73
N ILE A 48 5.98 4.63 0.63
CA ILE A 48 4.81 4.65 1.53
C ILE A 48 5.18 4.16 2.93
N ALA A 49 5.72 2.94 3.07
CA ALA A 49 6.04 2.37 4.38
C ALA A 49 7.10 3.18 5.14
N VAL A 50 8.12 3.67 4.43
CA VAL A 50 9.16 4.54 5.01
C VAL A 50 8.56 5.89 5.46
N SER A 51 7.66 6.49 4.68
CA SER A 51 6.97 7.72 5.11
C SER A 51 6.15 7.50 6.37
N PHE A 52 5.46 6.36 6.49
CA PHE A 52 4.76 5.99 7.72
C PHE A 52 5.72 5.75 8.89
N LEU A 53 6.89 5.15 8.65
CA LEU A 53 7.91 4.94 9.68
C LEU A 53 8.39 6.29 10.25
N PHE A 54 8.65 7.27 9.39
CA PHE A 54 9.02 8.63 9.83
C PHE A 54 7.93 9.28 10.68
N VAL A 55 6.67 9.21 10.23
CA VAL A 55 5.54 9.78 10.96
C VAL A 55 5.40 9.12 12.33
N VAL A 56 5.36 7.79 12.39
CA VAL A 56 5.18 7.05 13.65
C VAL A 56 6.35 7.23 14.61
N MET A 57 7.58 7.41 14.12
CA MET A 57 8.74 7.67 14.97
C MET A 57 8.75 9.10 15.54
N MET A 58 8.28 10.09 14.77
CA MET A 58 8.21 11.49 15.23
C MET A 58 7.11 11.68 16.28
N PHE A 59 6.00 10.96 16.15
CA PHE A 59 4.91 11.01 17.12
C PHE A 59 5.18 10.06 18.30
N HIS A 60 5.21 10.59 19.51
CA HIS A 60 5.21 9.77 20.73
C HIS A 60 3.80 9.21 20.97
N ILE A 61 3.46 8.12 20.29
CA ILE A 61 2.17 7.45 20.46
C ILE A 61 2.20 6.67 21.77
N GLN A 62 1.36 7.09 22.72
CA GLN A 62 1.19 6.37 23.98
C GLN A 62 0.53 5.02 23.70
N ILE A 63 1.14 3.95 24.19
CA ILE A 63 0.60 2.60 24.09
C ILE A 63 -0.60 2.56 25.04
N ALA A 64 -1.79 2.82 24.52
CA ALA A 64 -3.00 2.64 25.28
C ALA A 64 -3.10 1.15 25.67
N GLU A 65 -3.19 0.88 26.97
CA GLU A 65 -3.51 -0.46 27.45
C GLU A 65 -4.83 -0.88 26.81
N ILE A 66 -4.75 -1.96 26.03
CA ILE A 66 -5.86 -2.49 25.24
C ILE A 66 -6.92 -2.97 26.22
N HIS A 67 -7.85 -2.09 26.54
CA HIS A 67 -8.97 -2.33 27.44
C HIS A 67 -9.95 -3.35 26.83
N GLU A 68 -10.78 -3.92 27.72
CA GLU A 68 -11.83 -4.94 27.51
C GLU A 68 -12.65 -4.81 26.21
N GLU A 69 -12.75 -3.61 25.63
CA GLU A 69 -13.47 -3.34 24.39
C GLU A 69 -12.97 -4.18 23.20
N VAL A 70 -11.66 -4.39 23.04
CA VAL A 70 -11.14 -5.22 21.93
C VAL A 70 -11.55 -6.69 22.09
N LEU A 71 -11.58 -7.22 23.32
CA LEU A 71 -12.08 -8.57 23.57
C LEU A 71 -13.59 -8.68 23.30
N ARG A 72 -14.35 -7.61 23.56
CA ARG A 72 -15.80 -7.57 23.31
C ARG A 72 -16.15 -7.63 21.82
N TYR A 73 -15.33 -7.04 20.94
CA TYR A 73 -15.53 -7.08 19.47
C TYR A 73 -14.79 -8.24 18.77
N LEU A 74 -13.90 -8.94 19.47
CA LEU A 74 -13.23 -10.15 18.96
C LEU A 74 -14.22 -11.23 18.46
N PRO A 75 -15.30 -11.61 19.19
CA PRO A 75 -16.22 -12.64 18.69
C PRO A 75 -16.95 -12.21 17.41
N VAL A 76 -17.28 -10.92 17.26
CA VAL A 76 -17.93 -10.39 16.05
C VAL A 76 -16.99 -10.49 14.84
N SER A 77 -15.75 -10.02 14.97
CA SER A 77 -14.76 -10.16 13.91
C SER A 77 -14.42 -11.63 13.60
N GLY A 78 -14.47 -12.51 14.60
CA GLY A 78 -14.32 -13.96 14.43
C GLY A 78 -15.45 -14.58 13.63
N ILE A 79 -16.71 -14.23 13.90
CA ILE A 79 -17.88 -14.70 13.13
C ILE A 79 -17.78 -14.23 11.67
N ILE A 80 -17.45 -12.95 11.43
CA ILE A 80 -17.28 -12.42 10.07
C ILE A 80 -16.14 -13.15 9.35
N GLY A 81 -15.02 -13.36 10.03
CA GLY A 81 -13.89 -14.12 9.48
C GLY A 81 -14.26 -15.57 9.15
N LEU A 82 -15.06 -16.23 9.99
CA LEU A 82 -15.56 -17.58 9.75
C LEU A 82 -16.53 -17.63 8.56
N ILE A 83 -17.40 -16.65 8.40
CA ILE A 83 -18.29 -16.55 7.24
C ILE A 83 -17.47 -16.43 5.96
N LEU A 84 -16.48 -15.52 5.92
CA LEU A 84 -15.59 -15.37 4.76
C LEU A 84 -14.79 -16.66 4.50
N TRP A 85 -14.32 -17.33 5.55
CA TRP A 85 -13.59 -18.59 5.41
C TRP A 85 -14.49 -19.71 4.86
N TRP A 86 -15.74 -19.77 5.31
CA TRP A 86 -16.76 -20.68 4.80
C TRP A 86 -17.11 -20.39 3.34
N GLU A 87 -17.25 -19.12 2.95
CA GLU A 87 -17.46 -18.74 1.55
C GLU A 87 -16.29 -19.18 0.66
N MET A 88 -15.05 -18.99 1.11
CA MET A 88 -13.87 -19.48 0.37
C MET A 88 -13.88 -21.01 0.24
N PHE A 89 -14.32 -21.73 1.27
CA PHE A 89 -14.46 -23.19 1.22
C PHE A 89 -15.49 -23.63 0.17
N PHE A 90 -16.66 -22.99 0.12
CA PHE A 90 -17.69 -23.29 -0.89
C PHE A 90 -17.24 -23.02 -2.32
N ILE A 91 -16.45 -21.96 -2.54
CA ILE A 91 -15.87 -21.68 -3.85
C ILE A 91 -14.90 -22.80 -4.27
N LEU A 92 -14.11 -23.31 -3.31
CA LEU A 92 -13.13 -24.36 -3.55
C LEU A 92 -13.76 -25.74 -3.75
N ASP A 93 -14.83 -26.06 -3.01
CA ASP A 93 -15.54 -27.35 -3.08
C ASP A 93 -16.38 -27.52 -4.35
N ASN A 94 -16.51 -26.47 -5.16
CA ASN A 94 -17.20 -26.55 -6.43
C ASN A 94 -16.35 -27.32 -7.46
N GLU A 95 -16.93 -28.33 -8.12
CA GLU A 95 -16.25 -29.19 -9.11
C GLU A 95 -15.68 -28.43 -10.33
N THR A 96 -15.98 -27.15 -10.44
CA THR A 96 -15.39 -26.24 -11.44
C THR A 96 -13.89 -25.98 -11.25
N ILE A 97 -13.37 -26.15 -10.02
CA ILE A 97 -11.94 -25.93 -9.74
C ILE A 97 -11.24 -27.29 -9.72
N PRO A 98 -10.29 -27.55 -10.62
CA PRO A 98 -9.49 -28.76 -10.57
C PRO A 98 -8.51 -28.68 -9.38
N LEU A 99 -8.97 -29.10 -8.18
CA LEU A 99 -8.26 -29.03 -6.90
C LEU A 99 -7.02 -29.93 -6.83
N LEU A 100 -7.01 -31.02 -7.60
CA LEU A 100 -5.86 -31.88 -7.80
C LEU A 100 -5.68 -32.13 -9.30
N PRO A 101 -4.43 -32.33 -9.77
CA PRO A 101 -4.18 -32.57 -11.17
C PRO A 101 -4.69 -33.97 -11.55
N THR A 102 -5.95 -34.05 -11.97
CA THR A 102 -6.37 -34.93 -13.08
C THR A 102 -5.49 -34.68 -14.32
N GLN A 103 -4.76 -33.55 -14.29
CA GLN A 103 -3.65 -33.12 -15.12
C GLN A 103 -2.31 -33.88 -14.97
N ARG A 104 -2.24 -35.08 -14.38
CA ARG A 104 -0.96 -35.86 -14.44
C ARG A 104 -0.61 -36.32 -15.86
N ASN A 105 -1.61 -36.45 -16.75
CA ASN A 105 -1.42 -36.92 -18.14
C ASN A 105 -1.69 -35.86 -19.22
N THR A 106 -2.19 -34.66 -18.87
CA THR A 106 -2.53 -33.61 -19.85
C THR A 106 -1.55 -32.43 -19.84
N THR A 107 -0.55 -32.43 -18.95
CA THR A 107 0.56 -31.46 -18.98
C THR A 107 1.36 -31.53 -20.29
N SER A 108 1.43 -32.70 -20.93
CA SER A 108 2.02 -32.90 -22.26
C SER A 108 1.12 -32.47 -23.41
N LEU A 109 -0.20 -32.27 -23.18
CA LEU A 109 -1.17 -31.84 -24.19
C LEU A 109 -1.30 -30.31 -24.27
N ARG A 110 -0.21 -29.58 -24.03
CA ARG A 110 -0.18 -28.12 -24.23
C ARG A 110 0.15 -27.81 -25.70
N TYR A 111 -0.86 -27.43 -26.46
CA TYR A 111 -0.65 -26.84 -27.78
C TYR A 111 -0.09 -25.43 -27.63
N THR A 112 1.17 -25.23 -28.02
CA THR A 112 1.80 -23.90 -28.01
C THR A 112 1.81 -23.30 -29.41
N VAL A 113 1.19 -22.13 -29.57
CA VAL A 113 1.18 -21.39 -30.83
C VAL A 113 2.49 -20.62 -30.96
N TYR A 114 3.44 -21.15 -31.75
CA TYR A 114 4.74 -20.51 -31.96
C TYR A 114 4.67 -19.20 -32.74
N ALA A 115 3.66 -19.02 -33.61
CA ALA A 115 3.46 -17.79 -34.37
C ALA A 115 3.32 -16.54 -33.48
N GLY A 116 2.63 -16.68 -32.33
CA GLY A 116 2.46 -15.58 -31.36
C GLY A 116 3.70 -15.28 -30.52
N LYS A 117 4.76 -16.10 -30.60
CA LYS A 117 6.01 -15.94 -29.84
C LYS A 117 7.16 -15.37 -30.66
N VAL A 118 7.00 -15.19 -31.97
CA VAL A 118 8.04 -14.63 -32.87
C VAL A 118 8.45 -13.22 -32.43
N ARG A 119 7.49 -12.44 -31.92
CA ARG A 119 7.73 -11.17 -31.24
C ARG A 119 7.07 -11.19 -29.87
N SER A 120 7.85 -11.48 -28.83
CA SER A 120 7.39 -11.41 -27.45
C SER A 120 7.42 -9.97 -26.96
N TRP A 121 6.26 -9.45 -26.54
CA TRP A 121 6.17 -8.15 -25.90
C TRP A 121 6.39 -8.31 -24.40
N THR A 122 7.15 -7.40 -23.79
CA THR A 122 7.32 -7.39 -22.33
C THR A 122 6.06 -6.83 -21.65
N ASN A 123 5.83 -7.17 -20.38
CA ASN A 123 4.67 -6.63 -19.64
C ASN A 123 4.68 -5.10 -19.58
N LEU A 124 5.87 -4.49 -19.51
CA LEU A 124 6.02 -3.04 -19.52
C LEU A 124 5.66 -2.43 -20.89
N GLU A 125 6.08 -3.07 -21.98
CA GLU A 125 5.80 -2.60 -23.35
C GLU A 125 4.30 -2.67 -23.67
N THR A 126 3.66 -3.80 -23.34
CA THR A 126 2.21 -3.96 -23.55
C THR A 126 1.39 -2.99 -22.71
N LEU A 127 1.74 -2.85 -21.42
CA LEU A 127 1.07 -1.92 -20.53
C LEU A 127 1.24 -0.47 -21.00
N GLY A 128 2.45 -0.06 -21.39
CA GLY A 128 2.73 1.27 -21.91
C GLY A 128 1.93 1.58 -23.16
N ASN A 129 1.91 0.66 -24.14
CA ASN A 129 1.14 0.83 -25.36
C ASN A 129 -0.36 1.03 -25.08
N LEU A 130 -0.92 0.24 -24.15
CA LEU A 130 -2.33 0.33 -23.79
C LEU A 130 -2.67 1.62 -23.03
N LEU A 131 -1.85 1.96 -22.03
CA LEU A 131 -2.07 3.07 -21.11
C LEU A 131 -1.98 4.42 -21.83
N TYR A 132 -0.97 4.59 -22.69
CA TYR A 132 -0.75 5.87 -23.38
C TYR A 132 -1.60 6.06 -24.62
N THR A 133 -1.99 4.99 -25.31
CA THR A 133 -2.76 5.08 -26.56
C THR A 133 -4.27 5.08 -26.30
N TYR A 134 -4.77 4.09 -25.55
CA TYR A 134 -6.21 3.86 -25.38
C TYR A 134 -6.75 4.42 -24.06
N TYR A 135 -5.99 4.27 -22.97
CA TYR A 135 -6.43 4.65 -21.63
C TYR A 135 -5.79 5.96 -21.13
N SER A 136 -5.41 6.86 -22.05
CA SER A 136 -4.71 8.10 -21.73
C SER A 136 -5.50 9.00 -20.78
N VAL A 137 -6.83 9.00 -20.87
CA VAL A 137 -7.71 9.75 -19.97
C VAL A 137 -7.56 9.28 -18.51
N TRP A 138 -7.52 7.96 -18.27
CA TRP A 138 -7.35 7.42 -16.91
C TRP A 138 -5.95 7.72 -16.34
N PHE A 139 -4.95 7.76 -17.22
CA PHE A 139 -3.61 8.21 -16.84
C PHE A 139 -3.59 9.69 -16.46
N LEU A 140 -4.28 10.55 -17.21
CA LEU A 140 -4.41 11.98 -16.91
C LEU A 140 -5.21 12.24 -15.62
N VAL A 141 -6.26 11.47 -15.34
CA VAL A 141 -6.97 11.56 -14.06
C VAL A 141 -6.04 11.18 -12.91
N SER A 142 -5.21 10.15 -13.08
CA SER A 142 -4.23 9.74 -12.07
C SER A 142 -3.17 10.83 -11.81
N SER A 143 -2.71 11.54 -12.84
CA SER A 143 -1.77 12.65 -12.66
C SER A 143 -2.41 13.85 -11.95
N LEU A 144 -3.69 14.13 -12.21
CA LEU A 144 -4.45 15.15 -11.49
C LEU A 144 -4.63 14.79 -10.01
N ILE A 145 -4.88 13.51 -9.69
CA ILE A 145 -4.94 13.04 -8.30
C ILE A 145 -3.61 13.29 -7.57
N LEU A 146 -2.47 13.00 -8.22
CA LEU A 146 -1.15 13.29 -7.65
C LEU A 146 -0.91 14.79 -7.45
N LEU A 147 -1.34 15.63 -8.39
CA LEU A 147 -1.28 17.08 -8.25
C LEU A 147 -2.10 17.57 -7.05
N VAL A 148 -3.33 17.09 -6.92
CA VAL A 148 -4.22 17.44 -5.80
C VAL A 148 -3.65 16.94 -4.48
N ALA A 149 -3.05 15.74 -4.43
CA ALA A 149 -2.38 15.23 -3.24
C ALA A 149 -1.22 16.13 -2.78
N MET A 150 -0.40 16.61 -3.72
CA MET A 150 0.70 17.53 -3.43
C MET A 150 0.19 18.88 -2.90
N ILE A 151 -0.79 19.48 -3.59
CA ILE A 151 -1.42 20.74 -3.15
C ILE A 151 -2.05 20.56 -1.76
N GLY A 152 -2.76 19.45 -1.54
CA GLY A 152 -3.39 19.11 -0.27
C GLY A 152 -2.38 19.01 0.87
N ALA A 153 -1.26 18.31 0.66
CA ALA A 153 -0.20 18.21 1.65
C ALA A 153 0.42 19.58 1.99
N ILE A 154 0.67 20.43 0.98
CA ILE A 154 1.21 21.79 1.18
C ILE A 154 0.22 22.65 1.95
N VAL A 155 -1.05 22.71 1.54
CA VAL A 155 -2.06 23.56 2.20
C VAL A 155 -2.29 23.12 3.64
N LEU A 156 -2.27 21.81 3.93
CA LEU A 156 -2.47 21.29 5.28
C LEU A 156 -1.28 21.57 6.22
N THR A 157 -0.06 21.59 5.68
CA THR A 157 1.17 21.81 6.47
C THR A 157 1.62 23.27 6.50
N MET A 158 1.11 24.12 5.60
CA MET A 158 1.45 25.54 5.54
C MET A 158 0.85 26.30 6.73
N HIS A 159 1.53 26.21 7.87
CA HIS A 159 1.22 27.00 9.04
C HIS A 159 1.73 28.43 8.83
N ARG A 160 0.82 29.39 8.67
CA ARG A 160 1.19 30.81 8.71
C ARG A 160 1.57 31.17 10.13
N THR A 161 2.87 31.35 10.37
CA THR A 161 3.36 31.88 11.64
C THR A 161 2.78 33.29 11.82
N THR A 162 1.81 33.44 12.73
CA THR A 162 1.31 34.74 13.13
C THR A 162 2.47 35.56 13.68
N LYS A 163 2.61 36.81 13.21
CA LYS A 163 3.68 37.77 13.53
C LYS A 163 4.29 37.51 14.92
N VAL A 164 5.49 36.93 14.95
CA VAL A 164 6.33 36.96 16.16
C VAL A 164 6.44 38.43 16.56
N LYS A 165 6.09 38.77 17.82
CA LYS A 165 6.34 40.11 18.36
C LYS A 165 7.84 40.35 18.32
N ARG A 166 8.32 40.96 17.24
CA ARG A 166 9.70 41.41 17.16
C ARG A 166 9.84 42.56 18.14
N GLN A 167 10.74 42.40 19.09
CA GLN A 167 11.08 43.47 20.02
C GLN A 167 11.75 44.58 19.21
N ASP A 168 11.10 45.73 19.18
CA ASP A 168 11.71 46.93 18.62
C ASP A 168 12.70 47.47 19.65
N VAL A 169 13.98 47.20 19.41
CA VAL A 169 15.08 47.54 20.33
C VAL A 169 15.13 49.05 20.54
N PHE A 170 14.79 49.85 19.52
CA PHE A 170 14.75 51.30 19.63
C PHE A 170 13.63 51.77 20.56
N ARG A 171 12.44 51.16 20.45
CA ARG A 171 11.31 51.48 21.35
C ARG A 171 11.57 51.07 22.80
N ARG A 172 12.30 49.97 23.04
CA ARG A 172 12.65 49.54 24.41
C ARG A 172 13.70 50.47 25.02
N ASN A 173 14.73 50.83 24.28
CA ASN A 173 15.76 51.76 24.75
C ASN A 173 15.18 53.14 25.05
N ALA A 174 14.24 53.64 24.24
CA ALA A 174 13.61 54.94 24.46
C ALA A 174 12.79 55.04 25.77
N ILE A 175 12.36 53.92 26.36
CA ILE A 175 11.65 53.89 27.65
C ILE A 175 12.64 53.86 28.82
N ASP A 176 13.80 53.23 28.65
CA ASP A 176 14.82 53.04 29.70
C ASP A 176 15.62 54.33 30.01
N PHE A 177 15.62 55.31 29.10
CA PHE A 177 16.30 56.59 29.26
C PHE A 177 15.46 57.68 29.95
N ARG A 178 14.28 57.35 30.49
CA ARG A 178 13.38 58.30 31.16
C ARG A 178 13.20 57.95 32.64
#